data_AF-A0A9E5V3S5-F1
#
_entry.id   AF-A0A9E5V3S5-F1
#
_cell.length_a   1.000
_cell.length_b   1.000
_cell.length_c   1.000
_cell.angle_alpha   90.00
_cell.angle_beta   90.00
_cell.angle_gamma   90.00
#
_symmetry.space_group_name_H-M   'P 1'
#
loop_
_entity.id
_entity.type
_entity.pdbx_description
1 polymer ?
#
loop_
_entity_poly.entity_id
_entity_poly.type
_entity_poly.pdbx_seq_one_letter_code
_entity_poly.pdbx_strand_id
1 'polypeptide(L)'
;MSLASDSLFGVQYAHARCCSLLTLGEREGLIRINQHLQIPWLIEDEAGGDRVEGKFRLNDLTSWRLIGELVAALDDFADRDRVDMGHWQKTAISISKAFEDFWRSCRIWGEVKIDSPELALTRLGLVLVTQVVLQFLLEDKLGISALREL
;
A
#
# COMPACT_ATOMS: atom_id res chain seq x y z
N MET A 1 -21.12 21.35 6.35
CA MET A 1 -19.91 21.05 5.58
C MET A 1 -18.85 20.59 6.56
N SER A 2 -18.30 19.37 6.53
CA SER A 2 -18.56 18.23 5.64
C SER A 2 -17.76 17.03 6.17
N LEU A 3 -18.35 16.12 6.96
CA LEU A 3 -17.67 14.88 7.41
C LEU A 3 -17.11 14.07 6.21
N ALA A 4 -17.74 14.23 5.03
CA ALA A 4 -17.28 13.66 3.78
C ALA A 4 -15.95 14.28 3.28
N SER A 5 -15.74 15.60 3.44
CA SER A 5 -14.48 16.24 3.02
C SER A 5 -13.33 15.85 3.93
N ASP A 6 -13.56 15.77 5.23
CA ASP A 6 -12.53 15.38 6.20
C ASP A 6 -12.10 13.92 5.96
N SER A 7 -13.06 13.05 5.61
CA SER A 7 -12.78 11.67 5.27
C SER A 7 -11.97 11.52 3.97
N LEU A 8 -12.28 12.31 2.94
CA LEU A 8 -11.55 12.30 1.67
C LEU A 8 -10.15 12.92 1.82
N PHE A 9 -10.00 13.93 2.67
CA PHE A 9 -8.69 14.45 3.05
C PHE A 9 -7.83 13.36 3.70
N GLY A 10 -8.41 12.54 4.58
CA GLY A 10 -7.72 11.36 5.15
C GLY A 10 -7.23 10.38 4.09
N VAL A 11 -8.03 10.13 3.05
CA VAL A 11 -7.62 9.28 1.92
C VAL A 11 -6.45 9.89 1.15
N GLN A 12 -6.52 11.19 0.82
CA GLN A 12 -5.41 11.88 0.14
C GLN A 12 -4.14 11.89 1.01
N TYR A 13 -4.28 12.12 2.32
CA TYR A 13 -3.17 12.06 3.28
C TYR A 13 -2.51 10.68 3.30
N ALA A 14 -3.30 9.61 3.36
CA ALA A 14 -2.78 8.24 3.31
C ALA A 14 -2.00 8.00 2.00
N HIS A 15 -2.55 8.41 0.86
CA HIS A 15 -1.87 8.32 -0.44
C HIS A 15 -0.53 9.08 -0.46
N ALA A 16 -0.54 10.38 -0.10
CA ALA A 16 0.66 11.21 -0.06
C ALA A 16 1.72 10.67 0.91
N ARG A 17 1.26 10.09 2.03
CA ARG A 17 2.14 9.42 2.99
C ARG A 17 2.80 8.22 2.34
N CYS A 18 2.06 7.34 1.65
CA CYS A 18 2.65 6.23 0.92
C CYS A 18 3.72 6.71 -0.08
N CYS A 19 3.43 7.76 -0.86
CA CYS A 19 4.41 8.35 -1.78
C CYS A 19 5.70 8.74 -1.05
N SER A 20 5.58 9.46 0.07
CA SER A 20 6.72 9.88 0.89
C SER A 20 7.54 8.70 1.42
N LEU A 21 6.89 7.61 1.85
CA LEU A 21 7.57 6.42 2.36
C LEU A 21 8.34 5.69 1.26
N LEU A 22 7.76 5.58 0.07
CA LEU A 22 8.41 4.95 -1.09
C LEU A 22 9.62 5.78 -1.53
N THR A 23 9.48 7.10 -1.63
CA THR A 23 10.60 8.01 -1.93
C THR A 23 11.71 7.90 -0.88
N LEU A 24 11.36 7.77 0.41
CA LEU A 24 12.36 7.54 1.44
C LEU A 24 13.04 6.18 1.27
N GLY A 25 12.28 5.12 0.98
CA GLY A 25 12.83 3.79 0.70
C GLY A 25 13.81 3.79 -0.48
N GLU A 26 13.52 4.55 -1.54
CA GLU A 26 14.42 4.72 -2.67
C GLU A 26 15.69 5.50 -2.31
N ARG A 27 15.56 6.62 -1.59
CA ARG A 27 16.70 7.42 -1.12
C ARG A 27 17.63 6.63 -0.20
N GLU A 28 17.05 5.75 0.62
CA GLU A 28 17.76 4.87 1.56
C GLU A 28 18.33 3.62 0.90
N GLY A 29 18.15 3.45 -0.42
CA GLY A 29 18.66 2.33 -1.22
C GLY A 29 17.93 1.01 -0.97
N LEU A 30 16.74 1.03 -0.35
CA LEU A 30 15.96 -0.18 -0.09
C LEU A 30 15.20 -0.65 -1.32
N ILE A 31 14.65 0.26 -2.12
CA ILE A 31 13.87 -0.07 -3.31
C ILE A 31 14.32 0.76 -4.50
N ARG A 32 13.95 0.34 -5.71
CA ARG A 32 14.06 1.13 -6.94
C ARG A 32 12.69 1.16 -7.60
N ILE A 33 12.11 2.34 -7.78
CA ILE A 33 10.69 2.46 -8.18
C ILE A 33 10.49 2.25 -9.71
N ASN A 34 11.58 2.17 -10.49
CA ASN A 34 11.49 2.31 -11.96
C ASN A 34 11.62 1.02 -12.80
N GLN A 35 11.90 -0.17 -12.25
CA GLN A 35 12.23 -1.35 -13.09
C GLN A 35 11.82 -2.69 -12.48
N HIS A 36 10.56 -2.87 -12.09
CA HIS A 36 10.10 -4.04 -11.33
C HIS A 36 10.66 -3.97 -9.90
N LEU A 37 9.82 -3.63 -8.93
CA LEU A 37 10.29 -3.69 -7.55
C LEU A 37 10.66 -5.14 -7.27
N GLN A 38 11.95 -5.39 -7.04
CA GLN A 38 12.46 -6.64 -6.50
C GLN A 38 12.01 -6.77 -5.05
N ILE A 39 10.71 -6.90 -4.86
CA ILE A 39 10.09 -7.31 -3.61
C ILE A 39 10.14 -8.83 -3.68
N PRO A 40 10.93 -9.50 -2.81
CA PRO A 40 11.20 -10.93 -2.95
C PRO A 40 9.97 -11.86 -2.94
N TRP A 41 8.78 -11.37 -2.56
CA TRP A 41 7.52 -12.11 -2.62
C TRP A 41 6.56 -11.67 -3.74
N LEU A 42 6.87 -10.58 -4.45
CA LEU A 42 6.04 -10.04 -5.55
C LEU A 42 6.60 -10.44 -6.93
N ILE A 43 7.88 -10.80 -7.03
CA ILE A 43 8.51 -11.27 -8.27
C ILE A 43 8.77 -12.77 -8.18
N GLU A 44 8.27 -13.53 -9.15
CA GLU A 44 8.74 -14.89 -9.41
C GLU A 44 10.18 -14.81 -9.95
N ASP A 45 11.15 -15.35 -9.21
CA ASP A 45 12.52 -15.43 -9.69
C ASP A 45 12.61 -16.53 -10.76
N GLU A 46 12.80 -16.12 -12.02
CA GLU A 46 12.99 -17.01 -13.19
C GLU A 46 14.38 -17.69 -13.18
N ALA A 47 15.26 -17.38 -12.21
CA ALA A 47 16.59 -17.95 -12.12
C ALA A 47 16.64 -19.07 -11.07
N GLY A 48 16.87 -20.32 -11.53
CA GLY A 48 17.00 -21.53 -10.72
C GLY A 48 18.19 -21.58 -9.74
N GLY A 49 18.22 -20.67 -8.78
CA GLY A 49 19.07 -20.70 -7.59
C GLY A 49 18.30 -21.19 -6.36
N ASP A 50 19.03 -21.74 -5.39
CA ASP A 50 18.53 -22.27 -4.12
C ASP A 50 17.49 -21.32 -3.51
N ARG A 51 16.25 -21.82 -3.39
CA ARG A 51 15.09 -21.04 -2.90
C ARG A 51 15.40 -20.56 -1.49
N VAL A 52 15.80 -19.29 -1.34
CA VAL A 52 15.53 -18.59 -0.08
C VAL A 52 14.02 -18.48 -0.04
N GLU A 53 13.41 -19.42 0.66
CA GLU A 53 11.97 -19.51 0.90
C GLU A 53 11.53 -18.14 1.45
N GLY A 54 11.04 -17.27 0.56
CA GLY A 54 10.62 -15.92 0.89
C GLY A 54 9.40 -16.02 1.79
N LYS A 55 9.63 -16.24 3.09
CA LYS A 55 8.55 -16.33 4.06
C LYS A 55 7.89 -14.97 4.08
N PHE A 56 6.63 -14.92 3.66
CA PHE A 56 5.79 -13.75 3.86
C PHE A 56 5.73 -13.44 5.36
N ARG A 57 6.47 -12.42 5.81
CA ARG A 57 6.66 -12.12 7.25
C ARG A 57 5.64 -11.14 7.83
N LEU A 58 4.57 -10.85 7.10
CA LEU A 58 3.49 -9.97 7.56
C LEU A 58 2.50 -10.77 8.41
N ASN A 59 2.88 -11.04 9.65
CA ASN A 59 2.09 -11.84 10.58
C ASN A 59 1.31 -11.02 11.62
N ASP A 60 1.44 -9.69 11.59
CA ASP A 60 0.69 -8.84 12.50
C ASP A 60 -0.73 -8.57 11.98
N LEU A 61 -1.66 -8.36 12.92
CA LEU A 61 -3.07 -8.14 12.63
C LEU A 61 -3.31 -6.93 11.72
N THR A 62 -2.51 -5.88 11.84
CA THR A 62 -2.69 -4.65 11.06
C THR A 62 -2.30 -4.84 9.60
N SER A 63 -1.22 -5.60 9.33
CA SER A 63 -0.85 -5.99 7.97
C SER A 63 -1.93 -6.86 7.32
N TRP A 64 -2.45 -7.88 8.02
CA TRP A 64 -3.51 -8.73 7.49
C TRP A 64 -4.81 -7.97 7.20
N ARG A 65 -5.18 -7.01 8.05
CA ARG A 65 -6.33 -6.14 7.80
C ARG A 65 -6.14 -5.32 6.53
N LEU A 66 -4.98 -4.67 6.37
CA LEU A 66 -4.69 -3.89 5.17
C LEU A 66 -4.71 -4.76 3.91
N ILE A 67 -4.11 -5.95 3.96
CA ILE A 67 -4.15 -6.92 2.84
C ILE A 67 -5.60 -7.29 2.50
N GLY A 68 -6.42 -7.58 3.51
CA GLY A 68 -7.83 -7.92 3.29
C GLY A 68 -8.62 -6.80 2.60
N GLU A 69 -8.46 -5.55 3.05
CA GLU A 69 -9.10 -4.39 2.43
C GLU A 69 -8.63 -4.17 0.99
N LEU A 70 -7.34 -4.38 0.71
CA LEU A 70 -6.79 -4.26 -0.64
C LEU A 70 -7.32 -5.37 -1.56
N VAL A 71 -7.36 -6.62 -1.10
CA VAL A 71 -7.89 -7.75 -1.87
C VAL A 71 -9.38 -7.54 -2.16
N ALA A 72 -10.17 -7.14 -1.16
CA ALA A 72 -11.59 -6.84 -1.35
C ALA A 72 -11.81 -5.73 -2.41
N ALA A 73 -10.99 -4.68 -2.40
CA ALA A 73 -11.07 -3.64 -3.41
C ALA A 73 -10.71 -4.14 -4.83
N LEU A 74 -9.73 -5.04 -4.95
CA LEU A 74 -9.39 -5.67 -6.23
C LEU A 74 -10.50 -6.58 -6.75
N ASP A 75 -11.16 -7.33 -5.86
CA ASP A 75 -12.33 -8.14 -6.21
C ASP A 75 -13.47 -7.24 -6.72
N ASP A 76 -13.74 -6.14 -6.02
CA ASP A 76 -14.72 -5.14 -6.46
C ASP A 76 -14.36 -4.52 -7.82
N PHE A 77 -13.06 -4.35 -8.13
CA PHE A 77 -12.63 -3.85 -9.45
C PHE A 77 -12.83 -4.87 -10.58
N ALA A 78 -12.77 -6.17 -10.26
CA ALA A 78 -12.98 -7.25 -11.21
C ALA A 78 -14.47 -7.47 -11.50
N ASP A 79 -15.35 -7.09 -10.56
CA ASP A 79 -16.79 -7.12 -10.76
C ASP A 79 -17.22 -6.12 -11.85
N ARG A 80 -18.00 -6.61 -12.82
CA ARG A 80 -18.49 -5.83 -13.96
C ARG A 80 -19.79 -5.10 -13.62
N ASP A 81 -20.45 -5.47 -12.52
CA ASP A 81 -21.62 -4.76 -12.05
C ASP A 81 -21.22 -3.37 -11.53
N ARG A 82 -22.02 -2.36 -11.87
CA ARG A 82 -21.69 -0.97 -11.53
C ARG A 82 -21.88 -0.74 -10.03
N VAL A 83 -20.77 -0.85 -9.31
CA VAL A 83 -20.63 -0.37 -7.95
C VAL A 83 -20.65 1.17 -7.93
N ASP A 84 -21.45 1.77 -7.04
CA ASP A 84 -21.68 3.21 -7.00
C ASP A 84 -20.53 4.02 -6.35
N MET A 85 -20.58 5.34 -6.51
CA MET A 85 -19.57 6.26 -5.94
C MET A 85 -19.48 6.18 -4.40
N GLY A 86 -20.60 5.91 -3.73
CA GLY A 86 -20.65 5.83 -2.27
C GLY A 86 -19.90 4.62 -1.73
N HIS A 87 -19.93 3.50 -2.46
CA HIS A 87 -19.10 2.35 -2.16
C HIS A 87 -17.62 2.66 -2.32
N TRP A 88 -17.20 3.24 -3.45
CA TRP A 88 -15.78 3.58 -3.68
C TRP A 88 -15.24 4.53 -2.62
N GLN A 89 -16.05 5.49 -2.18
CA GLN A 89 -15.67 6.38 -1.09
C GLN A 89 -15.47 5.60 0.22
N LYS A 90 -16.37 4.66 0.56
CA LYS A 90 -16.22 3.82 1.76
C LYS A 90 -14.98 2.93 1.67
N THR A 91 -14.74 2.29 0.52
CA THR A 91 -13.56 1.46 0.27
C THR A 91 -12.27 2.27 0.45
N ALA A 92 -12.19 3.46 -0.15
CA ALA A 92 -11.03 4.34 -0.01
C ALA A 92 -10.79 4.76 1.45
N ILE A 93 -11.85 5.12 2.18
CA ILE A 93 -11.76 5.44 3.61
C ILE A 93 -11.31 4.23 4.43
N SER A 94 -11.83 3.04 4.14
CA SER A 94 -11.48 1.81 4.85
C SER A 94 -10.00 1.46 4.68
N ILE A 95 -9.52 1.47 3.44
CA ILE A 95 -8.10 1.25 3.12
C ILE A 95 -7.22 2.30 3.79
N SER A 96 -7.61 3.59 3.75
CA SER A 96 -6.81 4.66 4.38
C SER A 96 -6.63 4.44 5.88
N LYS A 97 -7.69 4.00 6.58
CA LYS A 97 -7.64 3.71 8.02
C LYS A 97 -6.81 2.46 8.32
N ALA A 98 -7.01 1.39 7.54
CA ALA A 98 -6.22 0.17 7.69
C ALA A 98 -4.72 0.45 7.43
N PHE A 99 -4.42 1.33 6.47
CA PHE A 99 -3.06 1.79 6.22
C PHE A 99 -2.51 2.59 7.38
N GLU A 100 -3.26 3.51 7.97
CA GLU A 100 -2.79 4.25 9.14
C GLU A 100 -2.48 3.33 10.33
N ASP A 101 -3.33 2.33 10.58
CA ASP A 101 -3.13 1.35 11.65
C ASP A 101 -1.88 0.50 11.39
N PHE A 102 -1.71 0.01 10.15
CA PHE A 102 -0.48 -0.65 9.72
C PHE A 102 0.74 0.26 9.89
N TRP A 103 0.67 1.49 9.41
CA TRP A 103 1.78 2.44 9.44
C TRP A 103 2.22 2.76 10.87
N ARG A 104 1.27 2.93 11.80
CA ARG A 104 1.55 3.21 13.22
C ARG A 104 2.24 2.04 13.93
N SER A 105 1.94 0.80 13.55
CA SER A 105 2.50 -0.41 14.18
C SER A 105 3.81 -0.88 13.51
N CYS A 106 4.09 -0.39 12.30
CA CYS A 106 5.10 -0.92 11.41
C CYS A 106 6.42 -0.13 11.46
N ARG A 107 7.48 -0.79 11.93
CA ARG A 107 8.85 -0.26 11.86
C ARG A 107 9.50 -0.66 10.54
N ILE A 108 9.58 0.25 9.58
CA ILE A 108 10.27 0.00 8.29
C ILE A 108 11.75 0.38 8.38
N TRP A 109 12.06 1.47 9.09
CA TRP A 109 13.42 2.00 9.21
C TRP A 109 14.04 1.70 10.58
N GLY A 110 15.28 2.18 10.78
CA GLY A 110 16.07 1.93 11.98
C GLY A 110 16.58 0.49 12.02
N GLU A 111 16.51 -0.14 13.20
CA GLU A 111 17.01 -1.50 13.45
C GLU A 111 16.45 -2.53 12.47
N VAL A 112 15.17 -2.42 12.06
CA VAL A 112 14.57 -3.37 11.10
C VAL A 112 15.25 -3.35 9.73
N LYS A 113 15.69 -2.17 9.26
CA LYS A 113 16.42 -2.06 7.99
C LYS A 113 17.75 -2.83 8.03
N ILE A 114 18.40 -2.86 9.18
CA ILE A 114 19.73 -3.44 9.39
C ILE A 114 19.61 -4.94 9.68
N ASP A 115 18.74 -5.29 10.62
CA ASP A 115 18.62 -6.64 11.17
C ASP A 115 17.67 -7.54 10.37
N SER A 116 16.77 -6.94 9.57
CA SER A 116 15.72 -7.67 8.83
C SER A 116 15.32 -6.95 7.54
N PRO A 117 16.25 -6.76 6.58
CA PRO A 117 16.00 -6.03 5.34
C PRO A 117 14.85 -6.63 4.52
N GLU A 118 14.69 -7.95 4.52
CA GLU A 118 13.56 -8.65 3.87
C GLU A 118 12.19 -8.20 4.39
N LEU A 119 12.07 -7.97 5.70
CA LEU A 119 10.85 -7.50 6.33
C LEU A 119 10.58 -6.03 5.98
N ALA A 120 11.63 -5.20 5.94
CA ALA A 120 11.53 -3.80 5.49
C ALA A 120 11.07 -3.72 4.02
N LEU A 121 11.68 -4.51 3.13
CA LEU A 121 11.26 -4.65 1.73
C LEU A 121 9.80 -5.09 1.62
N THR A 122 9.42 -6.07 2.43
CA THR A 122 8.05 -6.60 2.40
C THR A 122 7.01 -5.57 2.78
N ARG A 123 7.30 -4.78 3.81
CA ARG A 123 6.44 -3.68 4.26
C ARG A 123 6.37 -2.57 3.22
N LEU A 124 7.49 -2.22 2.58
CA LEU A 124 7.50 -1.25 1.48
C LEU A 124 6.69 -1.74 0.27
N GLY A 125 6.67 -3.04 0.00
CA GLY A 125 5.79 -3.63 -1.00
C GLY A 125 4.31 -3.41 -0.69
N LEU A 126 3.90 -3.62 0.56
CA LEU A 126 2.52 -3.35 0.97
C LEU A 126 2.17 -1.85 0.88
N VAL A 127 3.11 -0.97 1.21
CA VAL A 127 2.95 0.49 1.04
C VAL A 127 2.73 0.84 -0.44
N LEU A 128 3.48 0.21 -1.36
CA LEU A 128 3.32 0.44 -2.78
C LEU A 128 1.94 -0.01 -3.29
N VAL A 129 1.52 -1.23 -2.97
CA VAL A 129 0.21 -1.73 -3.40
C VAL A 129 -0.88 -0.79 -2.89
N THR A 130 -0.76 -0.35 -1.63
CA THR A 130 -1.67 0.65 -1.05
C THR A 130 -1.66 1.96 -1.84
N GLN A 131 -0.48 2.49 -2.19
CA GLN A 131 -0.35 3.71 -2.99
C GLN A 131 -1.07 3.58 -4.34
N VAL A 132 -0.84 2.49 -5.06
CA VAL A 132 -1.43 2.24 -6.38
C VAL A 132 -2.95 2.11 -6.29
N VAL A 133 -3.46 1.35 -5.32
CA VAL A 133 -4.91 1.17 -5.14
C VAL A 133 -5.59 2.47 -4.73
N LEU A 134 -5.01 3.22 -3.79
CA LEU A 134 -5.56 4.53 -3.40
C LEU A 134 -5.52 5.54 -4.53
N GLN A 135 -4.46 5.53 -5.35
CA GLN A 135 -4.37 6.38 -6.53
C GLN A 135 -5.52 6.07 -7.51
N PHE A 136 -5.72 4.80 -7.84
CA PHE A 136 -6.80 4.37 -8.73
C PHE A 136 -8.20 4.70 -8.18
N LEU A 137 -8.42 4.51 -6.87
CA LEU A 137 -9.67 4.90 -6.22
C LEU A 137 -9.93 6.41 -6.32
N LEU A 138 -8.92 7.23 -6.04
CA LEU A 138 -9.03 8.68 -6.11
C LEU A 138 -9.28 9.14 -7.55
N GLU A 139 -8.44 8.74 -8.49
CA GLU A 139 -8.43 9.29 -9.86
C GLU A 139 -9.53 8.68 -10.73
N ASP A 140 -9.62 7.36 -10.79
CA ASP A 140 -10.51 6.65 -11.72
C ASP A 140 -11.92 6.44 -11.17
N LYS A 141 -12.08 6.25 -9.85
CA LYS A 141 -13.39 5.98 -9.24
C LYS A 141 -14.07 7.21 -8.64
N LEU A 142 -13.29 8.12 -8.06
CA LEU A 142 -13.82 9.31 -7.37
C LEU A 142 -13.62 10.61 -8.17
N GLY A 143 -12.77 10.62 -9.20
CA GLY A 143 -12.50 11.82 -10.02
C GLY A 143 -11.72 12.91 -9.26
N ILE A 144 -10.93 12.53 -8.26
CA ILE A 144 -10.12 13.40 -7.41
C ILE A 144 -8.64 13.13 -7.71
N SER A 145 -7.84 14.18 -7.90
CA SER A 145 -6.39 14.02 -8.11
C SER A 145 -5.71 13.39 -6.88
N ALA A 146 -4.86 12.39 -7.11
CA ALA A 146 -4.07 11.74 -6.07
C ALA A 146 -2.78 12.55 -5.81
N LEU A 147 -2.86 13.51 -4.90
CA LEU A 147 -1.72 14.35 -4.54
C LEU A 147 -0.59 13.51 -3.94
N ARG A 148 0.63 13.70 -4.45
CA ARG A 148 1.84 13.01 -3.96
C ARG A 148 2.36 13.59 -2.65
N GLU A 149 2.06 14.86 -2.41
CA GLU A 149 2.49 15.63 -1.24
C GLU A 149 1.32 16.51 -0.81
N LEU A 150 1.14 16.68 0.51
CA LEU A 150 0.09 17.44 1.17
C LEU A 150 0.67 18.31 2.29
#